data_AF-A0A381V079-F1
#
_entry.id   AF-A0A381V079-F1
#
_cell.length_a   1.000
_cell.length_b   1.000
_cell.length_c   1.000
_cell.angle_alpha   90.00
_cell.angle_beta   90.00
_cell.angle_gamma   90.00
#
_symmetry.space_group_name_H-M   'P 1'
#
loop_
_entity.id
_entity.type
_entity.pdbx_description
1 polymer ?
#
loop_
_entity_poly.entity_id
_entity_poly.type
_entity_poly.pdbx_seq_one_letter_code
_entity_poly.pdbx_strand_id
1 'polypeptide(L)'
;MKNFVALMYHSLGDHPGNAYNIDINNFKDQIFWLRSEGYIVEGFHDFIKRRDTNKWPNRYAILSFDDGYKSFLKAAEILNDIGFTATFFITKDWCKNRKNFLSDLEIKELASIQEIGSHTVSHPNLTKIPQQSIHYELFESKKWIEDIIQGHTHSLSVPGGSINSKVIKTALEVGYKLIGNSKEWWNRMDYVLSSNVVNRVAIRRSYSLNTFKNIVNININFYLKRRLRSYLLYLPKSMFSDQQIRMIYKVLFS
;
A
#
# COMPACT_ATOMS: atom_id res chain seq x y z
N MET A 1 10.38 -13.45 -16.86
CA MET A 1 10.02 -13.07 -15.48
C MET A 1 8.88 -12.07 -15.53
N LYS A 2 7.82 -12.28 -14.74
CA LYS A 2 6.62 -11.46 -14.79
C LYS A 2 6.72 -10.30 -13.81
N ASN A 3 6.51 -9.08 -14.29
CA ASN A 3 6.51 -7.88 -13.47
C ASN A 3 5.08 -7.40 -13.24
N PHE A 4 4.85 -6.76 -12.10
CA PHE A 4 3.58 -6.11 -11.77
C PHE A 4 3.81 -4.92 -10.85
N VAL A 5 2.80 -4.07 -10.70
CA VAL A 5 2.84 -2.95 -9.75
C VAL A 5 1.87 -3.21 -8.60
N ALA A 6 2.21 -2.72 -7.42
CA ALA A 6 1.26 -2.64 -6.32
C ALA A 6 1.00 -1.16 -6.02
N LEU A 7 -0.26 -0.76 -6.06
CA LEU A 7 -0.73 0.62 -5.92
C LEU A 7 -1.26 0.81 -4.51
N MET A 8 -0.80 1.86 -3.84
CA MET A 8 -1.14 2.16 -2.44
C MET A 8 -1.85 3.51 -2.34
N TYR A 9 -3.10 3.47 -1.93
CA TYR A 9 -3.95 4.63 -1.64
C TYR A 9 -4.05 4.84 -0.12
N HIS A 10 -4.53 6.01 0.32
CA HIS A 10 -4.77 6.29 1.75
C HIS A 10 -6.20 6.81 1.95
N SER A 11 -6.50 8.06 1.59
CA SER A 11 -7.88 8.57 1.72
C SER A 11 -8.43 9.03 0.39
N LEU A 12 -9.75 8.93 0.23
CA LEU A 12 -10.48 9.52 -0.90
C LEU A 12 -11.36 10.67 -0.43
N GLY A 13 -11.45 11.73 -1.23
CA GLY A 13 -12.33 12.88 -0.97
C GLY A 13 -11.61 14.22 -1.12
N ASP A 14 -12.13 15.25 -0.46
CA ASP A 14 -11.55 16.59 -0.51
C ASP A 14 -10.97 17.02 0.84
N HIS A 15 -9.74 16.57 1.09
CA HIS A 15 -8.92 17.02 2.20
C HIS A 15 -7.71 17.79 1.65
N PRO A 16 -7.86 19.09 1.34
CA PRO A 16 -6.79 19.89 0.79
C PRO A 16 -5.57 19.91 1.73
N GLY A 17 -4.38 19.80 1.15
CA GLY A 17 -3.10 19.78 1.89
C GLY A 17 -2.55 18.39 2.23
N ASN A 18 -3.36 17.33 2.16
CA ASN A 18 -2.84 15.95 2.29
C ASN A 18 -2.41 15.40 0.92
N ALA A 19 -1.11 15.13 0.76
CA ALA A 19 -0.55 14.60 -0.49
C ALA A 19 -1.05 13.20 -0.86
N TYR A 20 -1.60 12.43 0.09
CA TYR A 20 -2.13 11.08 -0.10
C TYR A 20 -3.67 11.02 -0.10
N ASN A 21 -4.33 12.19 -0.10
CA ASN A 21 -5.76 12.28 -0.30
C ASN A 21 -6.08 12.45 -1.79
N ILE A 22 -6.79 11.48 -2.38
CA ILE A 22 -7.11 11.46 -3.80
C ILE A 22 -8.57 11.89 -4.01
N ASP A 23 -8.81 12.77 -4.97
CA ASP A 23 -10.18 13.07 -5.38
C ASP A 23 -10.89 11.81 -5.89
N ILE A 24 -12.16 11.66 -5.55
CA ILE A 24 -12.92 10.45 -5.87
C ILE A 24 -13.06 10.23 -7.39
N ASN A 25 -13.13 11.29 -8.19
CA ASN A 25 -13.22 11.17 -9.64
C ASN A 25 -11.86 10.77 -10.23
N ASN A 26 -10.76 11.33 -9.72
CA ASN A 26 -9.41 10.88 -10.09
C ASN A 26 -9.21 9.38 -9.79
N PHE A 27 -9.70 8.90 -8.64
CA PHE A 27 -9.67 7.48 -8.31
C PHE A 27 -10.49 6.65 -9.32
N LYS A 28 -11.72 7.06 -9.63
CA LYS A 28 -12.56 6.39 -10.64
C LYS A 28 -11.88 6.32 -12.00
N ASP A 29 -11.31 7.42 -12.49
CA ASP A 29 -10.60 7.46 -13.77
C ASP A 29 -9.44 6.46 -13.82
N GLN A 30 -8.68 6.36 -12.73
CA GLN A 30 -7.55 5.43 -12.60
C GLN A 30 -8.02 3.97 -12.63
N ILE A 31 -9.06 3.65 -11.86
CA ILE A 31 -9.59 2.30 -11.72
C ILE A 31 -10.32 1.84 -12.99
N PHE A 32 -11.15 2.70 -13.59
CA PHE A 32 -11.83 2.40 -14.84
C PHE A 32 -10.87 2.25 -16.02
N TRP A 33 -9.77 3.02 -16.04
CA TRP A 33 -8.72 2.81 -17.02
C TRP A 33 -8.04 1.42 -16.86
N LEU A 34 -7.73 0.99 -15.63
CA LEU A 34 -7.21 -0.37 -15.41
C LEU A 34 -8.16 -1.44 -15.95
N ARG A 35 -9.46 -1.27 -15.69
CA ARG A 35 -10.51 -2.17 -16.18
C ARG A 35 -10.57 -2.20 -17.71
N SER A 36 -10.57 -1.03 -18.36
CA SER A 36 -10.64 -0.93 -19.83
C SER A 36 -9.41 -1.53 -20.53
N GLU A 37 -8.25 -1.50 -19.87
CA GLU A 37 -7.01 -2.09 -20.38
C GLU A 37 -6.89 -3.60 -20.11
N GLY A 38 -7.90 -4.20 -19.48
CA GLY A 38 -7.92 -5.63 -19.18
C GLY A 38 -6.97 -6.04 -18.06
N TYR A 39 -6.68 -5.16 -17.10
CA TYR A 39 -5.97 -5.55 -15.88
C TYR A 39 -6.87 -6.43 -15.00
N ILE A 40 -6.26 -7.48 -14.46
CA ILE A 40 -6.76 -8.12 -13.25
C ILE A 40 -6.15 -7.38 -12.07
N VAL A 41 -7.02 -6.83 -11.22
CA VAL A 41 -6.65 -6.06 -10.03
C VAL A 41 -7.16 -6.78 -8.81
N GLU A 42 -6.24 -7.03 -7.88
CA GLU A 42 -6.48 -7.86 -6.72
C GLU A 42 -5.85 -7.29 -5.45
N GLY A 43 -6.29 -7.80 -4.30
CA GLY A 43 -5.59 -7.62 -3.03
C GLY A 43 -4.43 -8.60 -2.82
N PHE A 44 -3.85 -8.52 -1.62
CA PHE A 44 -2.78 -9.37 -1.15
C PHE A 44 -3.24 -10.82 -0.92
N HIS A 45 -4.47 -11.04 -0.45
CA HIS A 45 -4.96 -12.40 -0.18
C HIS A 45 -5.22 -13.16 -1.49
N ASP A 46 -5.78 -12.51 -2.50
CA ASP A 46 -5.90 -13.11 -3.83
C ASP A 46 -4.53 -13.39 -4.48
N PHE A 47 -3.52 -12.52 -4.28
CA PHE A 47 -2.14 -12.85 -4.66
C PHE A 47 -1.64 -14.13 -3.96
N ILE A 48 -1.90 -14.28 -2.66
CA ILE A 48 -1.52 -15.49 -1.90
C ILE A 48 -2.22 -16.73 -2.48
N LYS A 49 -3.50 -16.66 -2.84
CA LYS A 49 -4.20 -17.79 -3.49
C LYS A 49 -3.60 -18.12 -4.85
N ARG A 50 -3.21 -17.11 -5.64
CA ARG A 50 -2.58 -17.33 -6.96
C ARG A 50 -1.24 -18.03 -6.86
N ARG A 51 -0.46 -17.74 -5.83
CA ARG A 51 0.82 -18.44 -5.55
C ARG A 51 0.64 -19.96 -5.55
N ASP A 52 -0.46 -20.46 -5.03
CA ASP A 52 -0.72 -21.91 -4.93
C ASP A 52 -1.03 -22.56 -6.29
N THR A 53 -1.56 -21.77 -7.25
CA THR A 53 -1.91 -22.26 -8.60
C THR A 53 -0.87 -21.95 -9.66
N ASN A 54 0.04 -21.02 -9.39
CA ASN A 54 1.02 -20.44 -10.32
C ASN A 54 0.42 -19.90 -11.64
N LYS A 55 -0.86 -19.52 -11.64
CA LYS A 55 -1.56 -18.93 -12.80
C LYS A 55 -1.66 -17.42 -12.66
N TRP A 56 -0.86 -16.70 -13.45
CA TRP A 56 -0.73 -15.25 -13.38
C TRP A 56 -1.30 -14.55 -14.62
N PRO A 57 -2.18 -13.53 -14.48
CA PRO A 57 -2.72 -12.74 -15.61
C PRO A 57 -1.63 -11.89 -16.29
N ASN A 58 -1.70 -11.68 -17.61
CA ASN A 58 -0.70 -10.89 -18.35
C ASN A 58 -0.62 -9.43 -17.89
N ARG A 59 -1.77 -8.83 -17.58
CA ARG A 59 -1.88 -7.51 -16.97
C ARG A 59 -2.39 -7.68 -15.56
N TYR A 60 -1.51 -7.41 -14.59
CA TYR A 60 -1.78 -7.67 -13.18
C TYR A 60 -1.31 -6.49 -12.34
N ALA A 61 -2.13 -6.11 -11.37
CA ALA A 61 -1.77 -5.12 -10.37
C ALA A 61 -2.34 -5.52 -9.01
N ILE A 62 -1.61 -5.20 -7.94
CA ILE A 62 -2.15 -5.24 -6.59
C ILE A 62 -2.70 -3.86 -6.23
N LEU A 63 -3.83 -3.82 -5.55
CA LEU A 63 -4.42 -2.59 -5.03
C LEU A 63 -4.55 -2.69 -3.50
N SER A 64 -4.14 -1.61 -2.82
CA SER A 64 -4.25 -1.51 -1.36
C SER A 64 -4.55 -0.11 -0.88
N PHE A 65 -5.14 -0.03 0.30
CA PHE A 65 -5.45 1.21 1.00
C PHE A 65 -4.94 1.14 2.43
N ASP A 66 -4.22 2.16 2.88
CA ASP A 66 -3.62 2.20 4.22
C ASP A 66 -4.42 3.14 5.16
N ASP A 67 -4.32 2.86 6.47
CA ASP A 67 -4.76 3.65 7.62
C ASP A 67 -6.18 3.45 8.19
N GLY A 68 -7.13 2.90 7.43
CA GLY A 68 -8.48 2.65 7.92
C GLY A 68 -9.44 3.85 7.84
N TYR A 69 -9.30 4.72 6.84
CA TYR A 69 -10.17 5.88 6.64
C TYR A 69 -11.61 5.47 6.30
N LYS A 70 -12.61 6.27 6.73
CA LYS A 70 -14.03 6.04 6.36
C LYS A 70 -14.28 6.01 4.85
N SER A 71 -13.46 6.71 4.06
CA SER A 71 -13.53 6.70 2.60
C SER A 71 -13.34 5.31 1.98
N PHE A 72 -12.82 4.34 2.74
CA PHE A 72 -12.66 2.95 2.31
C PHE A 72 -13.98 2.32 1.87
N LEU A 73 -15.08 2.62 2.55
CA LEU A 73 -16.40 2.08 2.21
C LEU A 73 -16.78 2.46 0.77
N LYS A 74 -16.56 3.74 0.40
CA LYS A 74 -16.87 4.20 -0.96
C LYS A 74 -15.90 3.63 -2.00
N ALA A 75 -14.62 3.48 -1.64
CA ALA A 75 -13.64 2.84 -2.51
C ALA A 75 -14.02 1.38 -2.79
N ALA A 76 -14.41 0.64 -1.75
CA ALA A 76 -14.80 -0.76 -1.82
C ALA A 76 -16.04 -0.99 -2.68
N GLU A 77 -17.06 -0.14 -2.54
CA GLU A 77 -18.26 -0.16 -3.39
C GLU A 77 -17.88 -0.02 -4.89
N ILE A 78 -17.09 1.00 -5.23
CA ILE A 78 -16.64 1.25 -6.62
C ILE A 78 -15.85 0.05 -7.18
N LEU A 79 -14.99 -0.56 -6.37
CA LEU A 79 -14.19 -1.71 -6.80
C LEU A 79 -15.05 -2.95 -7.00
N ASN A 80 -15.98 -3.20 -6.07
CA ASN A 80 -16.90 -4.33 -6.13
C ASN A 80 -17.80 -4.28 -7.38
N ASP A 81 -18.31 -3.08 -7.72
CA ASP A 81 -19.18 -2.86 -8.89
C ASP A 81 -18.54 -3.27 -10.24
N ILE A 82 -17.20 -3.28 -10.30
CA ILE A 82 -16.46 -3.65 -11.52
C ILE A 82 -15.68 -4.97 -11.39
N GLY A 83 -15.87 -5.69 -10.28
CA GLY A 83 -15.24 -6.98 -10.01
C GLY A 83 -13.75 -6.91 -9.67
N PHE A 84 -13.29 -5.81 -9.07
CA PHE A 84 -11.94 -5.70 -8.53
C PHE A 84 -11.92 -5.97 -7.02
N THR A 85 -10.83 -6.56 -6.55
CA THR A 85 -10.54 -6.71 -5.12
C THR A 85 -9.33 -5.87 -4.72
N ALA A 86 -9.29 -5.49 -3.45
CA ALA A 86 -8.17 -4.77 -2.84
C ALA A 86 -8.02 -5.16 -1.37
N THR A 87 -6.85 -4.87 -0.80
CA THR A 87 -6.62 -4.99 0.64
C THR A 87 -6.72 -3.64 1.34
N PHE A 88 -7.57 -3.57 2.35
CA PHE A 88 -7.74 -2.41 3.21
C PHE A 88 -7.02 -2.65 4.54
N PHE A 89 -5.90 -1.97 4.74
CA PHE A 89 -5.05 -2.11 5.93
C PHE A 89 -5.52 -1.18 7.05
N ILE A 90 -5.77 -1.75 8.23
CA ILE A 90 -6.43 -1.04 9.34
C ILE A 90 -5.46 -0.80 10.49
N THR A 91 -5.35 0.46 10.93
CA THR A 91 -4.63 0.85 12.15
C THR A 91 -5.59 0.86 13.33
N LYS A 92 -5.37 -0.01 14.32
CA LYS A 92 -6.28 -0.21 15.46
C LYS A 92 -6.58 1.08 16.22
N ASP A 93 -5.55 1.74 16.74
CA ASP A 93 -5.75 2.89 17.63
C ASP A 93 -6.31 4.10 16.89
N TRP A 94 -6.11 4.18 15.57
CA TRP A 94 -6.69 5.26 14.78
C TRP A 94 -8.19 5.05 14.60
N CYS A 95 -8.61 3.83 14.28
CA CYS A 95 -10.02 3.46 14.19
C CYS A 95 -10.75 3.58 15.53
N LYS A 96 -10.08 3.24 16.65
CA LYS A 96 -10.67 3.34 17.98
C LYS A 96 -10.79 4.77 18.51
N ASN A 97 -9.82 5.64 18.19
CA ASN A 97 -9.65 6.90 18.92
C ASN A 97 -9.81 8.16 18.06
N ARG A 98 -9.98 8.05 16.73
CA ARG A 98 -10.04 9.21 15.83
C ARG A 98 -11.36 9.25 15.05
N LYS A 99 -11.82 10.47 14.77
CA LYS A 99 -12.93 10.71 13.84
C LYS A 99 -12.48 10.46 12.39
N ASN A 100 -13.42 10.14 11.51
CA ASN A 100 -13.20 9.84 10.08
C ASN A 100 -12.40 8.56 9.79
N PHE A 101 -12.26 7.68 10.78
CA PHE A 101 -11.80 6.30 10.60
C PHE A 101 -12.97 5.32 10.78
N LEU A 102 -12.80 4.11 10.26
CA LEU A 102 -13.82 3.07 10.33
C LEU A 102 -14.05 2.63 11.78
N SER A 103 -15.30 2.37 12.12
CA SER A 103 -15.70 1.64 13.32
C SER A 103 -15.59 0.12 13.11
N ASP A 104 -15.65 -0.66 14.21
CA ASP A 104 -15.63 -2.13 14.14
C ASP A 104 -16.76 -2.69 13.25
N LEU A 105 -17.95 -2.07 13.29
CA LEU A 105 -19.07 -2.46 12.43
C LEU A 105 -18.78 -2.19 10.95
N GLU A 106 -18.22 -1.02 10.63
CA GLU A 106 -17.84 -0.66 9.26
C GLU A 106 -16.67 -1.52 8.75
N ILE A 107 -15.73 -1.92 9.62
CA ILE A 107 -14.66 -2.88 9.27
C ILE A 107 -15.28 -4.24 8.93
N LYS A 108 -16.25 -4.71 9.73
CA LYS A 108 -16.95 -5.97 9.46
C LYS A 108 -17.75 -5.93 8.15
N GLU A 109 -18.42 -4.81 7.87
CA GLU A 109 -19.12 -4.59 6.61
C GLU A 109 -18.13 -4.61 5.43
N LEU A 110 -17.03 -3.87 5.52
CA LEU A 110 -15.98 -3.84 4.51
C LEU A 110 -15.40 -5.24 4.25
N ALA A 111 -15.19 -6.04 5.30
CA ALA A 111 -14.70 -7.41 5.21
C ALA A 111 -15.63 -8.37 4.46
N SER A 112 -16.93 -8.03 4.33
CA SER A 112 -17.89 -8.87 3.60
C SER A 112 -17.75 -8.78 2.08
N ILE A 113 -17.09 -7.73 1.57
CA ILE A 113 -16.94 -7.46 0.14
C ILE A 113 -15.48 -7.30 -0.30
N GLN A 114 -14.56 -7.03 0.62
CA GLN A 114 -13.15 -6.75 0.33
C GLN A 114 -12.23 -7.34 1.41
N GLU A 115 -10.92 -7.39 1.12
CA GLU A 115 -9.95 -7.98 2.03
C GLU A 115 -9.53 -6.99 3.12
N ILE A 116 -9.43 -7.47 4.38
CA ILE A 116 -8.91 -6.68 5.50
C ILE A 116 -7.48 -7.13 5.87
N GLY A 117 -6.56 -6.18 5.90
CA GLY A 117 -5.17 -6.36 6.31
C GLY A 117 -4.85 -5.59 7.61
N SER A 118 -3.73 -5.93 8.25
CA SER A 118 -3.25 -5.20 9.43
C SER A 118 -2.33 -4.03 9.07
N HIS A 119 -2.50 -2.92 9.79
CA HIS A 119 -1.57 -1.78 9.79
C HIS A 119 -1.04 -1.45 11.20
N THR A 120 -0.74 -2.49 12.00
CA THR A 120 -0.26 -2.39 13.40
C THR A 120 -1.28 -1.85 14.39
N VAL A 121 -0.90 -1.72 15.67
CA VAL A 121 -1.77 -1.19 16.72
C VAL A 121 -1.76 0.33 16.67
N SER A 122 -0.58 0.93 16.81
CA SER A 122 -0.41 2.37 17.05
C SER A 122 0.24 3.14 15.89
N HIS A 123 0.55 2.45 14.78
CA HIS A 123 1.28 2.98 13.62
C HIS A 123 2.72 3.47 13.93
N PRO A 124 3.56 2.71 14.65
CA PRO A 124 4.94 3.10 14.91
C PRO A 124 5.85 2.76 13.73
N ASN A 125 7.00 3.43 13.63
CA ASN A 125 8.07 2.94 12.77
C ASN A 125 8.69 1.67 13.38
N LEU A 126 8.27 0.49 12.89
CA LEU A 126 8.68 -0.81 13.41
C LEU A 126 10.21 -1.02 13.41
N THR A 127 10.97 -0.37 12.52
CA THR A 127 12.43 -0.52 12.50
C THR A 127 13.13 0.17 13.67
N LYS A 128 12.45 1.11 14.35
CA LYS A 128 12.99 1.94 15.42
C LYS A 128 12.60 1.51 16.83
N ILE A 129 11.82 0.44 16.97
CA ILE A 129 11.33 -0.05 18.26
C ILE A 129 11.94 -1.42 18.64
N PRO A 130 11.96 -1.78 19.94
CA PRO A 130 12.43 -3.08 20.41
C PRO A 130 11.64 -4.26 19.82
N GLN A 131 12.25 -5.44 19.74
CA GLN A 131 11.61 -6.63 19.15
C GLN A 131 10.31 -7.02 19.83
N GLN A 132 10.25 -6.95 21.16
CA GLN A 132 9.03 -7.24 21.92
C GLN A 132 7.90 -6.29 21.54
N SER A 133 8.20 -5.00 21.33
CA SER A 133 7.23 -4.00 20.87
C SER A 133 6.78 -4.28 19.43
N ILE A 134 7.66 -4.73 18.54
CA ILE A 134 7.26 -5.16 17.18
C ILE A 134 6.27 -6.32 17.29
N HIS A 135 6.59 -7.34 18.08
CA HIS A 135 5.70 -8.49 18.23
C HIS A 135 4.31 -8.07 18.75
N TYR A 136 4.26 -7.24 19.79
CA TYR A 136 3.00 -6.71 20.31
C TYR A 136 2.19 -5.97 19.23
N GLU A 137 2.81 -5.01 18.54
CA GLU A 137 2.18 -4.22 17.48
C GLU A 137 1.60 -5.08 16.35
N LEU A 138 2.28 -6.17 16.01
CA LEU A 138 1.90 -7.06 14.93
C LEU A 138 0.82 -8.07 15.37
N PHE A 139 1.01 -8.70 16.53
CA PHE A 139 0.12 -9.73 17.04
C PHE A 139 -1.23 -9.16 17.50
N GLU A 140 -1.23 -8.09 18.29
CA GLU A 140 -2.47 -7.51 18.83
C GLU A 140 -3.33 -6.85 17.75
N SER A 141 -2.69 -6.28 16.73
CA SER A 141 -3.41 -5.75 15.57
C SER A 141 -4.06 -6.86 14.76
N LYS A 142 -3.31 -7.96 14.50
CA LYS A 142 -3.82 -9.15 13.83
C LYS A 142 -5.04 -9.71 14.56
N LYS A 143 -4.87 -10.02 15.85
CA LYS A 143 -5.91 -10.60 16.70
C LYS A 143 -7.16 -9.73 16.72
N TRP A 144 -7.01 -8.42 16.94
CA TRP A 144 -8.16 -7.51 16.97
C TRP A 144 -8.94 -7.48 15.64
N ILE A 145 -8.25 -7.51 14.50
CA ILE A 145 -8.91 -7.58 13.19
C ILE A 145 -9.65 -8.91 13.03
N GLU A 146 -9.00 -10.03 13.37
CA GLU A 146 -9.57 -11.37 13.26
C GLU A 146 -10.81 -11.54 14.15
N ASP A 147 -10.80 -10.95 15.35
CA ASP A 147 -11.95 -10.89 16.24
C ASP A 147 -13.14 -10.10 15.64
N ILE A 148 -12.88 -9.04 14.86
CA ILE A 148 -13.95 -8.27 14.20
C ILE A 148 -14.53 -9.02 13.00
N ILE A 149 -13.65 -9.51 12.12
CA ILE A 149 -14.05 -10.10 10.84
C ILE A 149 -14.45 -11.57 10.99
N GLN A 150 -14.21 -12.19 12.15
CA GLN A 150 -14.45 -13.61 12.43
C GLN A 150 -13.78 -14.51 11.37
N GLY A 151 -12.53 -14.19 11.05
CA GLY A 151 -11.76 -14.80 9.96
C GLY A 151 -10.28 -14.49 10.08
N HIS A 152 -9.49 -14.85 9.07
CA HIS A 152 -8.03 -14.69 9.11
C HIS A 152 -7.54 -13.50 8.29
N THR A 153 -6.57 -12.76 8.83
CA THR A 153 -5.81 -11.74 8.09
C THR A 153 -4.37 -12.20 7.84
N HIS A 154 -3.94 -12.22 6.58
CA HIS A 154 -2.63 -12.75 6.19
C HIS A 154 -1.67 -11.70 5.66
N SER A 155 -2.09 -10.44 5.61
CA SER A 155 -1.31 -9.35 5.01
C SER A 155 -1.05 -8.24 6.01
N LEU A 156 0.17 -7.73 5.98
CA LEU A 156 0.62 -6.60 6.77
C LEU A 156 1.05 -5.46 5.84
N SER A 157 0.56 -4.24 6.09
CA SER A 157 1.21 -3.02 5.61
C SER A 157 2.08 -2.48 6.74
N VAL A 158 3.36 -2.19 6.47
CA VAL A 158 4.26 -1.65 7.50
C VAL A 158 4.16 -0.12 7.54
N PRO A 159 3.83 0.50 8.70
CA PRO A 159 3.76 1.96 8.83
C PRO A 159 5.02 2.68 8.34
N GLY A 160 4.83 3.65 7.44
CA GLY A 160 5.93 4.37 6.80
C GLY A 160 6.82 3.51 5.89
N GLY A 161 6.48 2.25 5.66
CA GLY A 161 7.11 1.36 4.69
C GLY A 161 8.54 0.90 5.00
N SER A 162 9.08 1.25 6.17
CA SER A 162 10.45 0.89 6.55
C SER A 162 10.50 -0.54 7.07
N ILE A 163 11.31 -1.39 6.45
CA ILE A 163 11.46 -2.80 6.83
C ILE A 163 12.93 -3.19 7.01
N ASN A 164 13.19 -4.12 7.92
CA ASN A 164 14.47 -4.81 8.08
C ASN A 164 14.22 -6.29 8.41
N SER A 165 15.29 -7.09 8.52
CA SER A 165 15.18 -8.53 8.79
C SER A 165 14.41 -8.85 10.07
N LYS A 166 14.59 -8.04 11.12
CA LYS A 166 13.85 -8.17 12.39
C LYS A 166 12.34 -8.02 12.17
N VAL A 167 11.89 -6.97 11.47
CA VAL A 167 10.47 -6.73 11.19
C VAL A 167 9.87 -7.87 10.35
N ILE A 168 10.56 -8.28 9.29
CA ILE A 168 10.08 -9.35 8.40
C ILE A 168 9.95 -10.67 9.19
N LYS A 169 10.99 -11.05 9.93
CA LYS A 169 10.99 -12.29 10.72
C LYS A 169 9.84 -12.31 11.73
N THR A 170 9.67 -11.25 12.51
CA THR A 170 8.57 -11.17 13.49
C THR A 170 7.20 -11.19 12.82
N ALA A 171 7.03 -10.55 11.66
CA ALA A 171 5.76 -10.62 10.93
C ALA A 171 5.43 -12.04 10.46
N LEU A 172 6.41 -12.79 9.96
CA LEU A 172 6.23 -14.19 9.57
C LEU A 172 5.94 -15.09 10.78
N GLU A 173 6.62 -14.87 11.91
CA GLU A 173 6.38 -15.60 13.18
C GLU A 173 4.96 -15.38 13.72
N VAL A 174 4.43 -14.16 13.61
CA VAL A 174 3.04 -13.83 13.98
C VAL A 174 2.01 -14.44 13.00
N GLY A 175 2.45 -14.90 11.83
CA GLY A 175 1.60 -15.59 10.85
C GLY A 175 1.12 -14.72 9.69
N TYR A 176 1.73 -13.55 9.45
CA TYR A 176 1.54 -12.83 8.18
C TYR A 176 2.25 -13.58 7.04
N LYS A 177 1.62 -13.62 5.87
CA LYS A 177 2.13 -14.28 4.66
C LYS A 177 2.68 -13.30 3.63
N LEU A 178 2.23 -12.04 3.64
CA LEU A 178 2.77 -10.99 2.78
C LEU A 178 2.90 -9.66 3.51
N ILE A 179 3.96 -8.93 3.19
CA ILE A 179 4.35 -7.70 3.86
C ILE A 179 4.52 -6.59 2.82
N GLY A 180 3.65 -5.60 2.86
CA GLY A 180 3.71 -4.39 2.04
C GLY A 180 4.65 -3.36 2.63
N ASN A 181 5.57 -2.85 1.81
CA ASN A 181 6.41 -1.69 2.14
C ASN A 181 6.00 -0.47 1.30
N SER A 182 6.72 0.65 1.43
CA SER A 182 6.48 1.87 0.65
C SER A 182 7.64 2.23 -0.28
N LYS A 183 8.44 1.23 -0.68
CA LYS A 183 9.48 1.38 -1.69
C LYS A 183 8.80 1.51 -3.05
N GLU A 184 8.81 2.71 -3.62
CA GLU A 184 8.19 3.02 -4.92
C GLU A 184 8.95 2.34 -6.08
N TRP A 185 8.73 1.04 -6.27
CA TRP A 185 9.31 0.21 -7.32
C TRP A 185 8.29 -0.82 -7.81
N TRP A 186 8.43 -1.29 -9.05
CA TRP A 186 7.64 -2.44 -9.51
C TRP A 186 8.14 -3.74 -8.84
N ASN A 187 7.32 -4.78 -8.88
CA ASN A 187 7.64 -6.08 -8.34
C ASN A 187 8.03 -7.04 -9.45
N ARG A 188 9.01 -7.91 -9.18
CA ARG A 188 9.20 -9.15 -9.94
C ARG A 188 8.54 -10.29 -9.18
N MET A 189 7.80 -11.13 -9.88
CA MET A 189 7.01 -12.19 -9.28
C MET A 189 7.86 -13.16 -8.44
N ASP A 190 8.99 -13.62 -8.98
CA ASP A 190 9.95 -14.51 -8.32
C ASP A 190 10.43 -13.96 -6.97
N TYR A 191 10.77 -12.67 -6.94
CA TYR A 191 11.24 -12.01 -5.72
C TYR A 191 10.16 -11.94 -4.64
N VAL A 192 8.92 -11.60 -5.01
CA VAL A 192 7.81 -11.54 -4.03
C VAL A 192 7.52 -12.93 -3.47
N LEU A 193 7.52 -13.95 -4.32
CA LEU A 193 7.30 -15.33 -3.90
C LEU A 193 8.37 -15.86 -2.94
N SER A 194 9.63 -15.45 -3.11
CA SER A 194 10.75 -15.88 -2.26
C SER A 194 10.91 -15.04 -1.00
N SER A 195 10.54 -13.75 -1.03
CA SER A 195 10.79 -12.81 0.08
C SER A 195 9.57 -12.51 0.93
N ASN A 196 8.35 -12.81 0.43
CA ASN A 196 7.08 -12.41 1.01
C ASN A 196 6.89 -10.88 1.12
N VAL A 197 7.73 -10.08 0.44
CA VAL A 197 7.69 -8.62 0.48
C VAL A 197 7.17 -8.06 -0.84
N VAL A 198 6.20 -7.14 -0.75
CA VAL A 198 5.62 -6.41 -1.88
C VAL A 198 6.04 -4.96 -1.80
N ASN A 199 6.72 -4.48 -2.85
CA ASN A 199 6.98 -3.05 -3.04
C ASN A 199 5.72 -2.35 -3.51
N ARG A 200 5.34 -1.24 -2.87
CA ARG A 200 4.13 -0.49 -3.26
C ARG A 200 4.46 0.94 -3.63
N VAL A 201 3.76 1.43 -4.65
CA VAL A 201 3.86 2.82 -5.12
C VAL A 201 2.70 3.61 -4.54
N ALA A 202 3.02 4.62 -3.73
CA ALA A 202 2.02 5.53 -3.17
C ALA A 202 1.39 6.36 -4.28
N ILE A 203 0.07 6.32 -4.40
CA ILE A 203 -0.69 7.22 -5.29
C ILE A 203 -0.92 8.53 -4.56
N ARG A 204 -0.61 9.63 -5.24
CA ARG A 204 -0.58 10.97 -4.65
C ARG A 204 -1.61 11.88 -5.32
N ARG A 205 -2.10 12.87 -4.58
CA ARG A 205 -3.09 13.86 -5.05
C ARG A 205 -2.67 14.54 -6.35
N SER A 206 -1.37 14.81 -6.49
CA SER A 206 -0.80 15.49 -7.65
C SER A 206 -0.63 14.60 -8.89
N TYR A 207 -0.88 13.30 -8.79
CA TYR A 207 -0.70 12.39 -9.91
C TYR A 207 -1.88 12.48 -10.87
N SER A 208 -1.61 13.05 -12.05
CA SER A 208 -2.52 12.96 -13.18
C SER A 208 -2.70 11.51 -13.63
N LEU A 209 -3.75 11.26 -14.41
CA LEU A 209 -3.96 9.96 -15.04
C LEU A 209 -2.74 9.53 -15.89
N ASN A 210 -2.04 10.47 -16.53
CA ASN A 210 -0.82 10.14 -17.28
C ASN A 210 0.32 9.66 -16.38
N THR A 211 0.51 10.30 -15.21
CA THR A 211 1.48 9.83 -14.21
C THR A 211 1.10 8.44 -13.69
N PHE A 212 -0.19 8.20 -13.44
CA PHE A 212 -0.70 6.89 -13.06
C PHE A 212 -0.41 5.82 -14.13
N LYS A 213 -0.68 6.12 -15.41
CA LYS A 213 -0.34 5.24 -16.54
C LYS A 213 1.15 4.93 -16.61
N ASN A 214 2.01 5.93 -16.37
CA ASN A 214 3.47 5.73 -16.32
C ASN A 214 3.90 4.80 -15.19
N ILE A 215 3.26 4.87 -14.02
CA ILE A 215 3.49 3.93 -12.91
C ILE A 215 3.11 2.52 -13.36
N VAL A 216 1.86 2.34 -13.79
CA VAL A 216 1.28 1.03 -14.10
C VAL A 216 2.01 0.33 -15.25
N ASN A 217 2.35 1.08 -16.30
CA ASN A 217 3.07 0.54 -17.45
C ASN A 217 4.59 0.43 -17.23
N ILE A 218 5.06 0.58 -15.98
CA ILE A 218 6.48 0.42 -15.61
C ILE A 218 7.39 1.33 -16.44
N ASN A 219 7.01 2.60 -16.59
CA ASN A 219 7.82 3.56 -17.31
C ASN A 219 9.16 3.77 -16.59
N ILE A 220 10.25 3.35 -17.21
CA ILE A 220 11.57 3.34 -16.58
C ILE A 220 12.02 4.74 -16.15
N ASN A 221 11.69 5.78 -16.92
CA ASN A 221 12.05 7.15 -16.61
C ASN A 221 11.33 7.66 -15.36
N PHE A 222 10.07 7.27 -15.16
CA PHE A 222 9.33 7.55 -13.94
C PHE A 222 10.07 6.94 -12.72
N TYR A 223 10.36 5.65 -12.78
CA TYR A 223 10.97 4.92 -11.65
C TYR A 223 12.40 5.35 -11.36
N LEU A 224 13.22 5.61 -12.39
CA LEU A 224 14.57 6.15 -12.21
C LEU A 224 14.55 7.51 -11.52
N LYS A 225 13.65 8.42 -11.93
CA LYS A 225 13.45 9.70 -11.23
C LYS A 225 13.06 9.50 -9.76
N ARG A 226 12.17 8.55 -9.46
CA ARG A 226 11.79 8.23 -8.07
C ARG A 226 12.97 7.72 -7.24
N ARG A 227 13.81 6.84 -7.81
CA ARG A 227 15.01 6.35 -7.12
C ARG A 227 16.05 7.43 -6.89
N LEU A 228 16.32 8.25 -7.90
CA LEU A 228 17.22 9.40 -7.76
C LEU A 228 16.71 10.34 -6.67
N ARG A 229 15.41 10.69 -6.71
CA ARG A 229 14.76 11.48 -5.65
C ARG A 229 14.96 10.88 -4.26
N SER A 230 14.71 9.57 -4.11
CA SER A 230 14.87 8.88 -2.83
C SER A 230 16.31 8.96 -2.33
N TYR A 231 17.30 8.73 -3.20
CA TYR A 231 18.72 8.84 -2.84
C TYR A 231 19.11 10.26 -2.44
N LEU A 232 18.67 11.26 -3.21
CA LEU A 232 18.94 12.68 -2.96
C LEU A 232 18.38 13.19 -1.63
N LEU A 233 17.26 12.65 -1.16
CA LEU A 233 16.69 13.01 0.16
C LEU A 233 17.58 12.60 1.34
N TYR A 234 18.46 11.62 1.16
CA TYR A 234 19.36 11.14 2.21
C TYR A 234 20.77 11.72 2.12
N LEU A 235 21.08 12.50 1.08
CA LEU A 235 22.38 13.14 0.96
C LEU A 235 22.43 14.41 1.82
N PRO A 236 23.52 14.63 2.59
CA PRO A 236 23.73 15.88 3.29
C PRO A 236 23.69 17.05 2.31
N LYS A 237 22.82 18.03 2.55
CA LYS A 237 22.69 19.21 1.66
C LYS A 237 24.01 20.00 1.53
N SER A 238 24.89 19.91 2.52
CA SER A 238 26.23 20.49 2.54
C SER A 238 27.17 19.93 1.45
N MET A 239 26.79 18.83 0.79
CA MET A 239 27.58 18.24 -0.30
C MET A 239 27.31 18.87 -1.69
N PHE A 240 26.40 19.85 -1.80
CA PHE A 240 25.96 20.38 -3.09
C PHE A 240 26.12 21.89 -3.19
N SER A 241 26.47 22.37 -4.38
CA SER A 241 26.39 23.79 -4.74
C SER A 241 24.93 24.24 -4.90
N ASP A 242 24.66 25.55 -4.81
CA ASP A 242 23.31 26.10 -4.96
C ASP A 242 22.63 25.75 -6.30
N GLN A 243 23.42 25.56 -7.36
CA GLN A 243 22.91 25.11 -8.66
C GLN A 243 22.50 23.63 -8.63
N GLN A 244 23.31 22.79 -7.99
CA GLN A 244 22.98 21.37 -7.79
C GLN A 244 21.77 21.22 -6.87
N ILE A 245 21.69 22.02 -5.80
CA ILE A 245 20.52 22.08 -4.92
C ILE A 245 19.27 22.43 -5.75
N ARG A 246 19.29 23.46 -6.59
CA ARG A 246 18.14 23.80 -7.46
C ARG A 246 17.75 22.68 -8.44
N MET A 247 18.72 21.93 -8.99
CA MET A 247 18.42 20.73 -9.78
C MET A 247 17.79 19.61 -8.96
N ILE A 248 18.29 19.38 -7.74
CA ILE A 248 17.71 18.44 -6.79
C ILE A 248 16.26 18.83 -6.50
N TYR A 249 15.97 20.10 -6.20
CA TYR A 249 14.59 20.58 -6.00
C TYR A 249 13.69 20.30 -7.22
N LYS A 250 14.17 20.50 -8.46
CA LYS A 250 13.38 20.14 -9.66
C LYS A 250 13.06 18.64 -9.72
N VAL A 251 13.98 17.76 -9.32
CA VAL A 251 13.76 16.30 -9.25
C VAL A 251 12.89 15.90 -8.04
N LEU A 252 13.02 16.60 -6.91
CA LEU A 252 12.25 16.38 -5.69
C LEU A 252 10.80 16.89 -5.80
N PHE A 253 10.47 17.82 -6.70
CA PHE A 253 9.14 18.42 -6.76
C PHE A 253 8.44 18.27 -8.13
N SER A 254 9.08 17.56 -9.08
CA SER A 254 8.41 16.96 -10.24
C SER A 254 7.87 15.56 -9.93
#